data_AF-A0A963UEB0-F1
#
_entry.id   AF-A0A963UEB0-F1
#
_cell.length_a   1.000
_cell.length_b   1.000
_cell.length_c   1.000
_cell.angle_alpha   90.00
_cell.angle_beta   90.00
_cell.angle_gamma   90.00
#
_symmetry.space_group_name_H-M   'P 1'
#
loop_
_entity.id
_entity.type
_entity.pdbx_description
1 polymer ?
#
loop_
_entity_poly.entity_id
_entity_poly.type
_entity_poly.pdbx_seq_one_letter_code
_entity_poly.pdbx_strand_id
1 'polypeptide(L)'
;MTPSNARSTALMAPALAWLTALMVVPCGLILALGFFRRGIYGGIEYTFTLENFGLLLDPLYAGIFLTSARIAGTATLIAVVIGYAAAYAIAAAPRHRQPFLLFLAVL
;
A
#
# COMPACT_ATOMS: atom_id res chain seq x y z
N MET A 1 14.08 -20.32 -24.52
CA MET A 1 12.94 -20.23 -23.58
C MET A 1 12.98 -21.49 -22.72
N THR A 2 13.67 -21.42 -21.57
CA THR A 2 14.19 -22.58 -20.84
C THR A 2 13.14 -23.21 -19.91
N PRO A 3 12.94 -24.54 -19.94
CA PRO A 3 11.92 -25.25 -19.18
C PRO A 3 12.18 -25.38 -17.66
N SER A 4 13.20 -24.73 -17.09
CA SER A 4 13.53 -24.80 -15.65
C SER A 4 12.60 -23.95 -14.77
N ASN A 5 11.98 -22.90 -15.31
CA ASN A 5 11.15 -21.98 -14.52
C ASN A 5 9.87 -22.66 -13.99
N ALA A 6 9.28 -23.58 -14.75
CA ALA A 6 8.02 -24.23 -14.39
C ALA A 6 8.11 -25.03 -13.08
N ARG A 7 9.25 -25.68 -12.79
CA ARG A 7 9.46 -26.40 -11.52
C ARG A 7 9.67 -25.42 -10.36
N SER A 8 10.46 -24.37 -10.55
CA SER A 8 10.64 -23.33 -9.52
C SER A 8 9.33 -22.64 -9.18
N THR A 9 8.52 -22.27 -10.19
CA THR A 9 7.18 -21.70 -9.97
C THR A 9 6.25 -22.69 -9.27
N ALA A 10 6.29 -23.99 -9.60
CA ALA A 10 5.48 -24.99 -8.92
C ALA A 10 5.88 -25.19 -7.43
N LEU A 11 7.17 -25.07 -7.10
CA LEU A 11 7.65 -25.12 -5.71
C LEU A 11 7.27 -23.85 -4.92
N MET A 12 7.26 -22.68 -5.58
CA MET A 12 6.88 -21.40 -4.95
C MET A 12 5.37 -21.17 -4.94
N ALA A 13 4.62 -21.86 -5.79
CA ALA A 13 3.16 -21.73 -5.93
C ALA A 13 2.40 -21.86 -4.61
N PRO A 14 2.63 -22.88 -3.74
CA PRO A 14 1.89 -22.98 -2.48
C PRO A 14 2.22 -21.84 -1.51
N ALA A 15 3.47 -21.37 -1.49
CA ALA A 15 3.88 -20.25 -0.64
C ALA A 15 3.27 -18.93 -1.11
N LEU A 16 3.30 -18.66 -2.42
CA LEU A 16 2.67 -17.49 -3.02
C LEU A 16 1.15 -17.54 -2.89
N ALA A 17 0.52 -18.70 -3.09
CA ALA A 17 -0.90 -18.90 -2.89
C ALA A 17 -1.31 -18.62 -1.44
N TRP A 18 -0.51 -19.08 -0.47
CA TRP A 18 -0.76 -18.82 0.95
C TRP A 18 -0.63 -17.33 1.31
N LEU A 19 0.45 -16.66 0.86
CA LEU A 19 0.67 -15.24 1.12
C LEU A 19 -0.39 -14.36 0.47
N THR A 20 -0.72 -14.64 -0.79
CA THR A 20 -1.78 -13.92 -1.52
C THR A 20 -3.14 -14.16 -0.87
N ALA A 21 -3.46 -15.39 -0.47
CA ALA A 21 -4.70 -15.68 0.25
C ALA A 21 -4.77 -14.89 1.57
N LEU A 22 -3.73 -14.92 2.41
CA LEU A 22 -3.72 -14.19 3.67
C LEU A 22 -3.78 -12.66 3.51
N MET A 23 -3.29 -12.11 2.39
CA MET A 23 -3.41 -10.69 2.10
C MET A 23 -4.79 -10.33 1.53
N VAL A 24 -5.29 -11.12 0.57
CA VAL A 24 -6.50 -10.82 -0.20
C VAL A 24 -7.77 -11.16 0.59
N VAL A 25 -7.78 -12.25 1.35
CA VAL A 25 -8.95 -12.65 2.16
C VAL A 25 -9.41 -11.55 3.13
N PRO A 26 -8.56 -10.96 3.99
CA PRO A 26 -9.02 -9.90 4.89
C PRO A 26 -9.47 -8.64 4.15
N CYS A 27 -8.78 -8.25 3.07
CA CYS A 27 -9.21 -7.13 2.23
C CYS A 27 -10.57 -7.41 1.59
N GLY A 28 -10.78 -8.62 1.06
CA GLY A 28 -12.05 -9.05 0.49
C GLY A 28 -13.18 -9.10 1.51
N LEU A 29 -12.89 -9.54 2.73
CA LEU A 29 -13.85 -9.51 3.84
C LEU A 29 -14.27 -8.07 4.20
N ILE A 30 -13.31 -7.15 4.32
CA ILE A 30 -13.62 -5.72 4.59
C ILE A 30 -14.44 -5.12 3.46
N LEU A 31 -14.08 -5.40 2.20
CA LEU A 31 -14.85 -4.95 1.03
C LEU A 31 -16.27 -5.51 1.05
N ALA A 32 -16.44 -6.81 1.29
CA ALA A 32 -17.74 -7.46 1.38
C ALA A 32 -18.60 -6.84 2.49
N LEU A 33 -18.02 -6.62 3.67
CA LEU A 33 -18.69 -5.94 4.80
C LEU A 33 -19.11 -4.51 4.45
N GLY A 34 -18.40 -3.82 3.54
CA GLY A 34 -18.79 -2.51 3.03
C GLY A 34 -20.11 -2.51 2.23
N PHE A 35 -20.47 -3.63 1.58
CA PHE A 35 -21.73 -3.79 0.84
C PHE A 35 -22.91 -4.25 1.71
N PHE A 36 -22.65 -4.72 2.93
CA PHE A 36 -23.69 -5.18 3.86
C PHE A 36 -24.07 -4.08 4.86
N ARG A 37 -25.34 -4.04 5.27
CA ARG A 37 -25.82 -3.05 6.25
C ARG A 37 -25.37 -3.45 7.66
N ARG A 38 -24.75 -2.52 8.39
CA ARG A 38 -24.53 -2.65 9.82
C ARG A 38 -25.87 -2.44 10.54
N GLY A 39 -26.45 -3.51 11.09
CA GLY A 39 -27.62 -3.44 11.94
C GLY A 39 -27.34 -2.64 13.22
N ILE A 40 -28.37 -2.01 13.77
CA ILE A 40 -28.31 -1.05 14.89
C ILE A 40 -27.69 -1.64 16.17
N TYR A 41 -27.70 -2.97 16.32
CA TYR A 41 -27.13 -3.69 17.47
C TYR A 41 -25.84 -4.47 17.15
N GLY A 42 -25.14 -4.15 16.06
CA GLY A 42 -23.89 -4.82 15.67
C GLY A 42 -24.08 -6.16 14.93
N GLY A 43 -25.32 -6.51 14.58
CA GLY A 43 -25.64 -7.62 13.67
C GLY A 43 -25.43 -7.24 12.20
N ILE A 44 -25.03 -8.19 11.38
CA ILE A 44 -24.95 -8.01 9.92
C ILE A 44 -26.34 -8.30 9.36
N GLU A 45 -27.02 -7.29 8.83
CA GLU A 45 -28.19 -7.52 7.98
C GLU A 45 -27.67 -7.86 6.58
N TYR A 46 -27.97 -9.07 6.10
CA TYR A 46 -27.64 -9.53 4.75
C TYR A 46 -28.53 -8.87 3.68
N THR A 47 -28.76 -7.57 3.81
CA THR A 47 -29.40 -6.73 2.81
C THR A 47 -28.29 -6.01 2.03
N PHE A 48 -28.23 -6.27 0.72
CA PHE A 48 -27.27 -5.61 -0.16
C PHE A 48 -27.63 -4.12 -0.23
N THR A 49 -26.75 -3.25 0.25
CA THR A 49 -26.98 -1.79 0.27
C THR A 49 -25.74 -1.04 -0.19
N LEU A 50 -25.96 -0.04 -1.04
CA LEU A 50 -24.92 0.90 -1.47
C LEU A 50 -24.94 2.19 -0.64
N GLU A 51 -25.80 2.31 0.38
CA GLU A 51 -25.91 3.50 1.23
C GLU A 51 -24.59 3.82 1.96
N ASN A 52 -23.79 2.80 2.31
CA ASN A 52 -22.46 2.99 2.92
C ASN A 52 -21.49 3.77 2.02
N PHE A 53 -21.64 3.68 0.69
CA PHE A 53 -20.82 4.47 -0.24
C PHE A 53 -21.28 5.93 -0.33
N GLY A 54 -22.52 6.24 0.07
CA GLY A 54 -23.01 7.61 0.18
C GLY A 54 -22.25 8.42 1.25
N LEU A 55 -21.81 7.77 2.33
CA LEU A 55 -20.95 8.39 3.35
C LEU A 55 -19.57 8.79 2.79
N LEU A 56 -19.03 8.06 1.81
CA LEU A 56 -17.78 8.45 1.13
C LEU A 56 -17.95 9.71 0.27
N LEU A 57 -19.17 9.95 -0.23
CA LEU A 57 -19.52 11.12 -1.03
C LEU A 57 -19.94 12.32 -0.16
N ASP A 58 -20.02 12.15 1.16
CA ASP A 58 -20.29 13.24 2.08
C ASP A 58 -19.14 14.27 2.00
N PRO A 59 -19.43 15.56 1.77
CA PRO A 59 -18.42 16.62 1.71
C PRO A 59 -17.45 16.62 2.90
N LEU A 60 -17.90 16.18 4.08
CA LEU A 60 -17.03 16.03 5.26
C LEU A 60 -15.92 15.00 5.02
N TYR A 61 -16.28 13.80 4.56
CA TYR A 61 -15.33 12.72 4.29
C TYR A 61 -14.40 13.07 3.12
N ALA A 62 -14.94 13.68 2.06
CA ALA A 62 -14.15 14.15 0.93
C ALA A 62 -13.13 15.22 1.35
N GLY A 63 -13.50 16.12 2.26
CA GLY A 63 -12.60 17.14 2.82
C GLY A 63 -11.45 16.54 3.64
N ILE A 64 -11.72 15.51 4.45
CA ILE A 64 -10.69 14.78 5.19
C ILE A 64 -9.75 14.05 4.22
N PHE A 65 -10.31 13.34 3.24
CA PHE A 65 -9.53 12.63 2.21
C PHE A 65 -8.59 13.59 1.46
N LEU A 66 -9.11 14.75 1.04
CA LEU A 66 -8.30 15.74 0.33
C LEU A 66 -7.22 16.35 1.23
N THR A 67 -7.51 16.55 2.52
CA THR A 67 -6.53 17.02 3.50
C THR A 67 -5.40 16.00 3.66
N SER A 68 -5.73 14.72 3.87
CA SER A 68 -4.74 13.64 3.94
C SER A 68 -3.94 13.51 2.65
N ALA A 69 -4.58 13.60 1.49
CA ALA A 69 -3.91 13.55 0.19
C ALA A 69 -2.95 14.73 0.00
N ARG A 70 -3.32 15.94 0.43
CA ARG A 70 -2.45 17.12 0.41
C ARG A 70 -1.25 16.94 1.33
N ILE A 71 -1.45 16.48 2.56
CA ILE A 71 -0.37 16.23 3.53
C ILE A 71 0.58 15.16 3.01
N ALA A 72 0.05 14.03 2.53
CA ALA A 72 0.86 12.95 1.96
C ALA A 72 1.64 13.45 0.74
N GLY A 73 0.97 14.17 -0.17
CA GLY A 73 1.60 14.71 -1.38
C GLY A 73 2.72 15.71 -1.08
N THR A 74 2.51 16.64 -0.14
CA THR A 74 3.56 17.59 0.26
C THR A 74 4.71 16.90 0.97
N ALA A 75 4.42 15.96 1.87
CA ALA A 75 5.43 15.17 2.56
C ALA A 75 6.27 14.35 1.57
N THR A 76 5.65 13.67 0.61
CA THR A 76 6.35 12.92 -0.45
C THR A 76 7.21 13.85 -1.30
N LEU A 77 6.69 15.02 -1.71
CA LEU A 77 7.46 15.97 -2.51
C LEU A 77 8.72 16.43 -1.77
N ILE A 78 8.59 16.79 -0.49
CA ILE A 78 9.71 17.22 0.36
C ILE A 78 10.70 16.06 0.52
N ALA A 79 10.22 14.86 0.83
CA ALA A 79 11.06 13.67 0.97
C ALA A 79 11.83 13.34 -0.31
N VAL A 80 11.19 13.47 -1.47
CA VAL A 80 11.85 13.25 -2.77
C VAL A 80 12.92 14.31 -3.03
N VAL A 81 12.64 15.58 -2.78
CA VAL A 81 13.64 16.66 -2.99
C VAL A 81 14.85 16.45 -2.10
N ILE A 82 14.65 16.20 -0.81
CA ILE A 82 15.74 15.99 0.15
C ILE A 82 16.49 14.70 -0.15
N GLY A 83 15.76 13.59 -0.37
CA GLY A 83 16.34 12.29 -0.66
C GLY A 83 17.12 12.29 -1.98
N TYR A 84 16.63 12.97 -3.01
CA TYR A 84 17.33 13.12 -4.28
C TYR A 84 18.58 13.98 -4.15
N ALA A 85 18.52 15.10 -3.42
CA ALA A 85 19.69 15.93 -3.16
C ALA A 85 20.78 15.14 -2.41
N ALA A 86 20.39 14.36 -1.40
CA ALA A 86 21.30 13.47 -0.68
C ALA A 86 21.88 12.38 -1.61
N ALA A 87 21.05 11.72 -2.41
CA ALA A 87 21.50 10.69 -3.36
C ALA A 87 22.46 11.25 -4.41
N TYR A 88 22.21 12.47 -4.90
CA TYR A 88 23.09 13.16 -5.85
C TYR A 88 24.44 13.51 -5.23
N ALA A 89 24.45 14.03 -3.99
CA ALA A 89 25.70 14.30 -3.27
C ALA A 89 26.53 13.04 -3.03
N ILE A 90 25.87 11.90 -2.75
CA ILE A 90 26.54 10.61 -2.61
C ILE A 90 27.10 10.15 -3.96
N ALA A 91 26.33 10.28 -5.05
CA ALA A 91 26.78 9.89 -6.39
C ALA A 91 27.95 10.75 -6.90
N ALA A 92 28.00 12.03 -6.53
CA ALA A 92 29.08 12.95 -6.88
C ALA A 92 30.36 12.77 -6.02
N ALA A 93 30.28 12.05 -4.89
CA ALA A 93 31.42 11.80 -4.01
C ALA A 93 32.41 10.77 -4.59
N PRO A 94 33.71 10.80 -4.22
CA PRO A 94 34.70 9.86 -4.72
C PRO A 94 34.35 8.39 -4.39
N ARG A 95 34.53 7.50 -5.38
CA ARG A 95 34.09 6.08 -5.38
C ARG A 95 34.44 5.27 -4.13
N HIS A 96 35.52 5.62 -3.43
CA HIS A 96 35.93 4.97 -2.18
C HIS A 96 34.98 5.23 -0.99
N ARG A 97 34.30 6.40 -0.93
CA ARG A 97 33.39 6.76 0.17
C ARG A 97 31.91 6.51 -0.12
N GLN A 98 31.55 6.27 -1.39
CA GLN A 98 30.19 5.96 -1.83
C GLN A 98 29.54 4.79 -1.07
N PRO A 99 30.19 3.60 -0.90
CA PRO A 99 29.56 2.49 -0.19
C PRO A 99 29.36 2.76 1.30
N PHE A 100 30.23 3.55 1.94
CA PHE A 100 30.08 3.94 3.35
C PHE A 100 28.92 4.93 3.55
N LEU A 101 28.76 5.90 2.65
CA LEU A 101 27.65 6.86 2.69
C LEU A 101 26.31 6.20 2.39
N LEU A 102 26.27 5.23 1.48
CA LEU A 102 25.06 4.43 1.21
C LEU A 102 24.70 3.55 2.40
N PHE A 103 25.68 2.93 3.07
CA PHE A 103 25.44 2.15 4.29
C PHE A 103 24.83 3.02 5.39
N LEU A 104 25.36 4.22 5.64
CA LEU A 104 24.84 5.15 6.64
C LEU A 104 23.44 5.70 6.29
N ALA A 105 23.10 5.81 5.00
CA ALA A 105 21.80 6.29 4.56
C ALA A 105 20.69 5.24 4.63
N VAL A 106 21.05 3.94 4.56
CA VAL A 106 20.11 2.82 4.57
C VAL A 106 19.90 2.25 5.98
N LEU A 107 20.90 2.36 6.86
CA LEU A 107 20.85 1.92 8.26
C LEU A 107 20.04 2.88 9.14
#